data_AF-A0A1V1PVW3-F1
#
_entry.id   AF-A0A1V1PVW3-F1
#
_cell.length_a   1.000
_cell.length_b   1.000
_cell.length_c   1.000
_cell.angle_alpha   90.00
_cell.angle_beta   90.00
_cell.angle_gamma   90.00
#
_symmetry.space_group_name_H-M   'P 1'
#
loop_
_entity.id
_entity.type
_entity.pdbx_description
1 polymer ?
#
loop_
_entity_poly.entity_id
_entity_poly.type
_entity_poly.pdbx_seq_one_letter_code
_entity_poly.pdbx_strand_id
1 'polypeptide(L)'
;MAQSGAHHHGEMEIKDQKDTFHGFLTASLWLGGQIIMFIALFTLAFAIGAGWFPGLFAFLAIGVGLGLGFKMSSVWWATLVAEAVLLGVGGLVIPALSGMMG
;
A
#
# COMPACT_ATOMS: atom_id res chain seq x y z
N MET A 1 18.81 -2.86 43.09
CA MET A 1 19.99 -3.75 43.14
C MET A 1 20.52 -3.86 41.73
N ALA A 2 21.63 -3.17 41.42
CA ALA A 2 22.28 -3.27 40.12
C ALA A 2 22.96 -4.63 40.04
N GLN A 3 22.40 -5.54 39.25
CA GLN A 3 22.99 -6.85 39.00
C GLN A 3 24.24 -6.63 38.12
N SER A 4 25.40 -6.58 38.76
CA SER A 4 26.70 -6.68 38.12
C SER A 4 26.94 -8.13 37.68
N GLY A 5 26.11 -8.63 36.76
CA GLY A 5 26.46 -9.80 35.96
C GLY A 5 27.52 -9.37 34.96
N ALA A 6 28.54 -10.20 34.73
CA ALA A 6 29.50 -9.99 33.66
C ALA A 6 28.73 -9.92 32.33
N HIS A 7 28.43 -8.71 31.87
CA HIS A 7 27.72 -8.48 30.63
C HIS A 7 28.70 -8.77 29.50
N HIS A 8 28.54 -9.91 28.81
CA HIS A 8 29.35 -10.24 27.65
C HIS A 8 28.90 -9.35 26.48
N HIS A 9 29.83 -8.55 25.97
CA HIS A 9 29.58 -7.69 24.83
C HIS A 9 29.10 -8.52 23.63
N GLY A 10 27.98 -8.13 23.03
CA GLY A 10 27.40 -8.83 21.87
C GLY A 10 26.38 -9.93 22.18
N GLU A 11 26.21 -10.29 23.46
CA GLU A 11 25.23 -11.31 23.88
C GLU A 11 23.89 -10.72 24.34
N MET A 12 23.68 -9.41 24.15
CA MET A 12 22.41 -8.76 24.44
C MET A 12 21.31 -9.36 23.55
N GLU A 13 20.18 -9.75 24.15
CA GLU A 13 19.01 -10.13 23.38
C GLU A 13 18.51 -8.95 22.54
N ILE A 14 18.40 -9.16 21.23
CA ILE A 14 18.00 -8.11 20.27
C ILE A 14 16.62 -8.36 19.63
N LYS A 15 15.75 -9.10 20.32
CA LYS A 15 14.43 -9.46 19.79
C LYS A 15 13.61 -8.21 19.45
N ASP A 16 13.50 -7.28 20.39
CA ASP A 16 12.70 -6.06 20.22
C ASP A 16 13.23 -5.18 19.08
N GLN A 17 14.54 -5.09 18.90
CA GLN A 17 15.17 -4.36 17.81
C GLN A 17 14.88 -5.01 16.45
N LYS A 18 14.93 -6.35 16.38
CA LYS A 18 14.57 -7.11 15.17
C LYS A 18 13.10 -6.92 14.82
N ASP A 19 12.21 -7.01 15.80
CA ASP A 19 10.76 -6.85 15.61
C ASP A 19 10.43 -5.42 15.17
N THR A 20 11.05 -4.42 15.79
CA THR A 20 10.91 -3.00 15.41
C THR A 20 11.40 -2.76 13.98
N PHE A 21 12.58 -3.28 13.62
CA PHE A 21 13.14 -3.11 12.28
C PHE A 21 12.28 -3.80 11.21
N HIS A 22 11.77 -5.01 11.51
CA HIS A 22 10.84 -5.72 10.64
C HIS A 22 9.54 -4.93 10.43
N GLY A 23 8.99 -4.36 11.52
CA GLY A 23 7.83 -3.48 11.47
C GLY A 23 8.06 -2.25 10.60
N PHE A 24 9.21 -1.58 10.76
CA PHE A 24 9.61 -0.44 9.94
C PHE A 24 9.64 -0.80 8.44
N LEU A 25 10.33 -1.88 8.07
CA LEU A 25 10.41 -2.33 6.68
C LEU A 25 9.02 -2.66 6.10
N THR A 26 8.17 -3.32 6.88
CA THR A 26 6.82 -3.69 6.46
C THR A 26 5.96 -2.45 6.22
N ALA A 27 6.03 -1.46 7.11
CA ALA A 27 5.31 -0.21 6.99
C ALA A 27 5.82 0.63 5.80
N SER A 28 7.14 0.70 5.60
CA SER A 28 7.74 1.40 4.46
C SER A 28 7.33 0.78 3.13
N LEU A 29 7.31 -0.56 3.04
CA LEU A 29 6.85 -1.26 1.84
C LEU A 29 5.37 -1.00 1.58
N TRP A 30 4.53 -1.04 2.62
CA TRP A 30 3.10 -0.72 2.53
C TRP A 30 2.87 0.69 1.99
N LEU A 31 3.46 1.69 2.63
CA LEU A 31 3.28 3.09 2.26
C LEU A 31 3.87 3.39 0.87
N GLY A 32 5.08 2.90 0.61
CA GLY A 32 5.74 3.07 -0.68
C GLY A 32 4.95 2.44 -1.82
N GLY A 33 4.40 1.24 -1.61
CA GLY A 33 3.52 0.57 -2.57
C GLY A 33 2.29 1.41 -2.90
N GLN A 34 1.62 1.93 -1.87
CA GLN A 34 0.46 2.80 -2.06
C GLN A 34 0.78 4.08 -2.83
N ILE A 35 1.90 4.74 -2.51
CA ILE A 35 2.32 5.95 -3.22
C ILE A 35 2.50 5.65 -4.71
N ILE A 36 3.18 4.56 -5.09
CA ILE A 36 3.39 4.19 -6.49
C ILE A 36 2.05 3.91 -7.19
N MET A 37 1.14 3.18 -6.53
CA MET A 37 -0.19 2.88 -7.06
C MET A 37 -0.99 4.16 -7.34
N PHE A 38 -1.05 5.09 -6.39
CA PHE A 38 -1.77 6.36 -6.55
C PHE A 38 -1.13 7.29 -7.58
N ILE A 39 0.20 7.33 -7.66
CA ILE A 39 0.89 8.07 -8.72
C ILE A 39 0.45 7.55 -10.09
N ALA A 40 0.46 6.24 -10.31
CA ALA A 40 0.03 5.65 -11.58
C ALA A 40 -1.43 5.99 -11.92
N LEU A 41 -2.34 5.86 -10.94
CA LEU A 41 -3.75 6.23 -11.11
C LEU A 41 -3.88 7.69 -11.54
N PHE A 42 -3.30 8.62 -10.81
CA PHE A 42 -3.47 10.05 -11.06
C PHE A 42 -2.74 10.52 -12.33
N THR A 43 -1.58 9.93 -12.64
CA THR A 43 -0.89 10.21 -13.90
C THR A 43 -1.78 9.81 -15.09
N LEU A 44 -2.31 8.59 -15.08
CA LEU A 44 -3.14 8.10 -16.19
C LEU A 44 -4.49 8.82 -16.25
N ALA A 45 -5.16 9.00 -15.11
CA ALA A 45 -6.49 9.60 -15.06
C ALA A 45 -6.46 11.10 -15.40
N PHE A 46 -5.49 11.85 -14.86
CA PHE A 46 -5.51 13.31 -14.91
C PHE A 46 -4.36 13.91 -15.70
N ALA A 47 -3.11 13.46 -15.49
CA ALA A 47 -1.96 14.12 -16.10
C ALA A 47 -1.89 13.90 -17.62
N ILE A 48 -2.22 12.70 -18.10
CA ILE A 48 -2.22 12.38 -19.54
C ILE A 48 -3.62 12.21 -20.13
N GLY A 49 -4.67 12.25 -19.30
CA GLY A 49 -6.06 12.18 -19.75
C GLY A 49 -6.50 10.84 -20.34
N ALA A 50 -5.83 9.72 -19.99
CA ALA A 50 -6.26 8.38 -20.41
C ALA A 50 -7.59 7.95 -19.78
N GLY A 51 -8.05 8.68 -18.76
CA GLY A 51 -9.32 8.44 -18.08
C GLY A 51 -9.18 7.56 -16.84
N TRP A 52 -10.26 7.54 -16.04
CA TRP A 52 -10.25 6.94 -14.71
C TRP A 52 -10.00 5.42 -14.74
N PHE A 53 -10.69 4.68 -15.60
CA PHE A 53 -10.62 3.21 -15.62
C PHE A 53 -9.29 2.65 -16.10
N PRO A 54 -8.61 3.21 -17.13
CA PRO A 54 -7.24 2.84 -17.43
C PRO A 54 -6.27 3.10 -16.27
N GLY A 55 -6.44 4.21 -15.56
CA GLY A 55 -5.68 4.50 -14.34
C GLY A 55 -5.94 3.48 -13.22
N LEU A 56 -7.21 3.13 -12.99
CA LEU A 56 -7.61 2.13 -12.00
C LEU A 56 -7.06 0.73 -12.35
N PHE A 57 -7.03 0.37 -13.64
CA PHE A 57 -6.44 -0.89 -14.07
C PHE A 57 -4.93 -0.93 -13.76
N ALA A 58 -4.20 0.14 -14.06
CA ALA A 58 -2.77 0.23 -13.73
C ALA A 58 -2.52 0.19 -12.20
N PHE A 59 -3.33 0.91 -11.43
CA PHE A 59 -3.32 0.87 -9.96
C PHE A 59 -3.43 -0.56 -9.44
N LEU A 60 -4.41 -1.32 -9.92
CA LEU A 60 -4.64 -2.71 -9.51
C LEU A 60 -3.52 -3.63 -9.99
N ALA A 61 -3.04 -3.46 -11.23
CA ALA A 61 -1.94 -4.27 -11.75
C ALA A 61 -0.66 -4.10 -10.93
N ILE A 62 -0.33 -2.87 -10.53
CA ILE A 62 0.81 -2.58 -9.64
C ILE A 62 0.57 -3.19 -8.26
N GLY A 63 -0.62 -3.02 -7.68
CA GLY A 63 -0.95 -3.57 -6.36
C GLY A 63 -0.86 -5.10 -6.31
N VAL A 64 -1.31 -5.79 -7.35
CA VAL A 64 -1.14 -7.24 -7.52
C VAL A 64 0.34 -7.59 -7.67
N GLY A 65 1.08 -6.86 -8.51
CA GLY A 65 2.51 -7.08 -8.74
C GLY A 65 3.33 -6.95 -7.46
N LEU A 66 3.07 -5.92 -6.65
CA LEU A 66 3.70 -5.72 -5.34
C LEU A 66 3.30 -6.82 -4.35
N GLY A 67 2.01 -7.14 -4.29
CA GLY A 67 1.47 -8.19 -3.41
C GLY A 67 2.14 -9.55 -3.64
N LEU A 68 2.32 -9.94 -4.90
CA LEU A 68 3.00 -11.17 -5.28
C LEU A 68 4.52 -11.08 -5.10
N GLY A 69 5.14 -9.99 -5.59
CA GLY A 69 6.59 -9.82 -5.59
C GLY A 69 7.19 -9.78 -4.19
N PHE A 70 6.51 -9.14 -3.25
CA PHE A 70 6.94 -9.05 -1.86
C PHE A 70 6.23 -10.02 -0.91
N LYS A 71 5.38 -10.92 -1.44
CA LYS A 71 4.63 -11.93 -0.67
C LYS A 71 3.86 -11.29 0.50
N MET A 72 3.09 -10.25 0.20
CA MET A 72 2.39 -9.48 1.23
C MET A 72 1.27 -10.29 1.90
N SER A 73 0.96 -9.94 3.15
CA SER A 73 -0.03 -10.62 3.97
C SER A 73 -1.44 -10.53 3.38
N SER A 74 -2.37 -11.35 3.89
CA SER A 74 -3.79 -11.33 3.49
C SER A 74 -4.45 -9.96 3.66
N VAL A 75 -3.97 -9.14 4.60
CA VAL A 75 -4.47 -7.77 4.83
C VAL A 75 -4.24 -6.89 3.61
N TRP A 76 -3.10 -7.01 2.93
CA TRP A 76 -2.82 -6.27 1.68
C TRP A 76 -3.87 -6.56 0.61
N TRP A 77 -4.19 -7.84 0.43
CA TRP A 77 -5.20 -8.27 -0.54
C TRP A 77 -6.60 -7.77 -0.20
N ALA A 78 -6.98 -7.82 1.08
CA ALA A 78 -8.25 -7.27 1.54
C ALA A 78 -8.34 -5.77 1.28
N THR A 79 -7.27 -5.01 1.57
CA THR A 79 -7.20 -3.57 1.28
C THR A 79 -7.29 -3.29 -0.21
N LEU A 80 -6.53 -4.01 -1.05
CA LEU A 80 -6.56 -3.83 -2.50
C LEU A 80 -7.97 -4.07 -3.08
N VAL A 81 -8.68 -5.08 -2.59
CA VAL A 81 -10.07 -5.34 -2.99
C VAL A 81 -11.00 -4.22 -2.52
N ALA A 82 -10.85 -3.75 -1.28
CA ALA A 82 -11.66 -2.64 -0.76
C ALA A 82 -11.43 -1.36 -1.58
N GLU A 83 -10.19 -1.05 -1.93
CA GLU A 83 -9.83 0.09 -2.78
C GLU A 83 -10.36 -0.07 -4.20
N ALA A 84 -10.27 -1.27 -4.79
CA ALA A 84 -10.83 -1.56 -6.10
C ALA A 84 -12.33 -1.25 -6.16
N VAL A 85 -13.07 -1.68 -5.14
CA VAL A 85 -14.51 -1.42 -5.03
C VAL A 85 -14.78 0.07 -4.82
N LEU A 86 -14.09 0.70 -3.88
CA LEU A 86 -14.32 2.11 -3.54
C LEU A 86 -14.00 3.04 -4.73
N LEU A 87 -12.86 2.85 -5.37
CA LEU A 87 -12.43 3.65 -6.52
C LEU A 87 -13.21 3.30 -7.79
N GLY A 88 -13.59 2.04 -7.95
CA GLY A 88 -14.43 1.59 -9.07
C GLY A 88 -15.83 2.19 -9.00
N VAL A 89 -16.49 2.10 -7.84
CA VAL A 89 -17.81 2.70 -7.61
C VAL A 89 -17.73 4.22 -7.69
N GLY A 90 -16.73 4.85 -7.07
CA GLY A 90 -16.52 6.30 -7.16
C GLY A 90 -16.37 6.79 -8.61
N GLY A 91 -15.67 6.01 -9.44
CA GLY A 91 -15.51 6.27 -10.87
C GLY A 91 -16.81 6.19 -11.68
N LEU A 92 -17.83 5.47 -11.20
CA LEU A 92 -19.14 5.36 -11.85
C LEU A 92 -20.12 6.42 -11.34
N VAL A 93 -20.08 6.73 -10.05
CA VAL A 93 -21.04 7.66 -9.41
C VAL A 93 -20.87 9.09 -9.92
N ILE A 94 -19.64 9.59 -10.05
CA ILE A 94 -19.42 10.98 -10.46
C ILE A 94 -19.93 11.26 -11.89
N PRO A 95 -19.62 10.44 -12.91
CA PRO A 95 -20.20 10.62 -14.24
C PRO A 95 -21.72 10.50 -14.25
N ALA A 96 -22.29 9.57 -13.47
CA ALA A 96 -23.74 9.41 -13.38
C ALA A 96 -24.42 10.68 -12.81
N LEU A 97 -23.88 11.25 -11.74
CA LEU A 97 -24.38 12.50 -11.17
C LEU A 97 -24.22 13.69 -12.13
N SER A 98 -23.08 13.79 -12.80
CA SER A 98 -22.84 14.85 -13.79
C SER A 98 -23.80 14.76 -14.98
N GLY A 99 -24.16 13.55 -15.42
CA GLY A 99 -25.12 13.33 -16.50
C GLY A 99 -26.57 13.60 -16.10
N MET A 100 -26.89 13.59 -14.81
CA MET A 100 -28.23 13.94 -14.29
C MET A 100 -28.42 15.45 -14.08
N MET A 101 -27.33 16.21 -14.05
CA MET A 101 -27.33 17.67 -13.81
C MET A 101 -27.29 18.51 -15.10
N GLY A 102 -27.09 17.89 -16.26
CA GLY A 102 -27.15 18.52 -17.58
C GLY A 102 -28.49 18.27 -18.26
#